data_AF-A0AAW9RG43-F1
#
_entry.id   AF-A0AAW9RG43-F1
#
_cell.length_a   1.000
_cell.length_b   1.000
_cell.length_c   1.000
_cell.angle_alpha   90.00
_cell.angle_beta   90.00
_cell.angle_gamma   90.00
#
_symmetry.space_group_name_H-M   'P 1'
#
loop_
_entity.id
_entity.type
_entity.pdbx_description
1 polymer ?
#
loop_
_entity_poly.entity_id
_entity_poly.type
_entity_poly.pdbx_seq_one_letter_code
_entity_poly.pdbx_strand_id
1 'polypeptide(L)'
;MSIPRIFAERISAIEPDVNNGNIKLTFAVNGRKGSEDTAQIIMHVNDLRRAFGEVFEVVQRTYFDPKRPATDTSVAGKPLDDLTAD
;
A
#
# COMPACT_ATOMS: atom_id res chain seq x y z
N MET A 1 2.55 19.43 -18.70
CA MET A 1 3.85 18.84 -18.29
C MET A 1 3.59 17.45 -17.75
N SER A 2 4.31 16.42 -18.21
CA SER A 2 4.24 15.08 -17.61
C SER A 2 5.19 15.01 -16.43
N ILE A 3 4.69 14.54 -15.28
CA ILE A 3 5.54 14.25 -14.12
C ILE A 3 6.31 12.96 -14.43
N PRO A 4 7.65 12.95 -14.38
CA PRO A 4 8.43 11.73 -14.55
C PRO A 4 8.02 10.71 -13.50
N ARG A 5 7.52 9.55 -13.94
CA ARG A 5 7.26 8.42 -13.03
C ARG A 5 8.56 7.66 -12.85
N ILE A 6 9.03 7.59 -11.61
CA ILE A 6 10.16 6.76 -11.23
C ILE A 6 9.57 5.52 -10.57
N PHE A 7 9.88 4.35 -11.11
CA PHE A 7 9.49 3.07 -10.52
C PHE A 7 10.65 2.60 -9.65
N ALA A 8 10.38 2.39 -8.36
CA ALA A 8 11.35 1.74 -7.49
C ALA A 8 11.43 0.25 -7.88
N GLU A 9 12.61 -0.22 -8.23
CA GLU A 9 12.82 -1.61 -8.64
C GLU A 9 12.85 -2.56 -7.43
N ARG A 10 13.27 -2.05 -6.27
CA ARG A 10 13.36 -2.83 -5.02
C ARG A 10 13.12 -1.95 -3.79
N ILE A 11 12.52 -2.56 -2.76
CA ILE A 11 12.59 -2.04 -1.40
C ILE A 11 13.97 -2.39 -0.85
N SER A 12 14.73 -1.39 -0.42
CA SER A 12 16.08 -1.59 0.13
C SER A 12 16.05 -1.84 1.64
N ALA A 13 15.09 -1.27 2.36
CA ALA A 13 14.91 -1.49 3.80
C ALA A 13 13.46 -1.32 4.23
N ILE A 14 13.06 -2.08 5.25
CA ILE A 14 11.76 -1.98 5.93
C ILE A 14 12.03 -1.81 7.41
N GLU A 15 11.61 -0.69 7.98
CA GLU A 15 11.82 -0.35 9.39
C GLU A 15 10.46 -0.12 10.07
N PRO A 16 9.89 -1.14 10.75
CA PRO A 16 8.69 -0.99 11.54
C PRO A 16 8.97 -0.30 12.88
N ASP A 17 8.15 0.69 13.22
CA ASP A 17 8.11 1.30 14.54
C ASP A 17 6.96 0.68 15.35
N VAL A 18 7.35 -0.20 16.27
CA VAL A 18 6.45 -0.99 17.11
C VAL A 18 5.63 -0.14 18.09
N ASN A 19 6.01 1.12 18.31
CA ASN A 19 5.37 1.99 19.29
C ASN A 19 4.20 2.80 18.71
N ASN A 20 4.24 3.10 17.40
CA ASN A 20 3.24 3.94 16.75
C ASN A 20 2.56 3.25 15.54
N GLY A 21 2.92 1.99 15.24
CA GLY A 21 2.33 1.24 14.13
C GLY A 21 2.76 1.74 12.75
N ASN A 22 3.75 2.64 12.65
CA ASN A 22 4.27 3.10 11.38
C ASN A 22 5.34 2.15 10.83
N ILE A 23 5.45 2.11 9.53
CA ILE A 23 6.53 1.46 8.79
C ILE A 23 7.19 2.51 7.91
N LYS A 24 8.51 2.57 7.95
CA LYS A 24 9.32 3.29 6.97
C LYS A 24 9.84 2.33 5.92
N LEU A 25 9.45 2.55 4.67
CA LEU A 25 9.95 1.85 3.49
C LEU A 25 11.00 2.73 2.82
N THR A 26 12.22 2.20 2.66
CA THR A 26 13.28 2.85 1.90
C THR A 26 13.41 2.19 0.55
N PHE A 27 13.48 3.00 -0.50
CA PHE A 27 13.66 2.57 -1.89
C PHE A 27 14.97 3.13 -2.41
N ALA A 28 15.82 2.25 -2.94
CA ALA A 28 16.94 2.68 -3.74
C ALA A 28 16.43 3.04 -5.13
N VAL A 29 16.72 4.26 -5.57
CA VAL A 29 16.35 4.80 -6.87
C VAL A 29 17.62 4.92 -7.69
N ASN A 30 17.68 4.18 -8.80
CA ASN A 30 18.74 4.36 -9.78
C ASN A 30 18.45 5.62 -10.60
N GLY A 31 19.18 6.71 -10.30
CA GLY A 31 19.09 7.95 -11.06
C GLY A 31 19.66 7.81 -12.47
N ARG A 32 19.24 8.71 -13.38
CA ARG A 32 19.88 8.83 -14.70
C ARG A 32 21.34 9.24 -14.49
N LYS A 33 22.28 8.39 -14.94
CA LYS A 33 23.76 8.49 -14.78
C LYS A 33 24.37 7.74 -13.58
N GLY A 34 23.67 6.76 -13.00
CA GLY A 34 24.29 5.84 -12.03
C GLY A 34 24.52 6.43 -10.65
N SER A 35 23.90 7.57 -10.33
CA SER A 35 23.77 8.03 -8.95
C SER A 35 22.68 7.21 -8.25
N GLU A 36 23.04 6.54 -7.16
CA GLU A 36 22.05 5.96 -6.25
C GLU A 36 21.44 7.10 -5.44
N ASP A 37 20.12 7.25 -5.52
CA ASP A 37 19.33 8.15 -4.68
C ASP A 37 18.40 7.31 -3.80
N THR A 38 17.93 7.86 -2.69
CA THR A 38 17.05 7.14 -1.77
C THR A 38 15.73 7.87 -1.60
N ALA A 39 14.63 7.18 -1.84
CA ALA A 39 13.30 7.65 -1.50
C ALA A 39 12.80 6.93 -0.25
N GLN A 40 12.15 7.65 0.66
CA GLN A 40 11.56 7.08 1.88
C GLN A 40 10.07 7.37 1.94
N ILE A 41 9.30 6.36 2.30
CA ILE A 41 7.86 6.47 2.56
C ILE A 41 7.63 6.03 4.00
N ILE A 42 7.01 6.88 4.80
CA ILE A 42 6.56 6.54 6.15
C ILE A 42 5.03 6.46 6.10
N MET A 43 4.47 5.34 6.54
CA MET A 43 3.02 5.14 6.57
C MET A 43 2.61 4.20 7.69
N HIS A 44 1.35 4.30 8.11
CA HIS A 44 0.80 3.42 9.13
C HIS A 44 0.56 2.01 8.55
N VAL A 45 0.79 0.96 9.34
CA VAL A 45 0.66 -0.45 8.90
C VAL A 45 -0.74 -0.80 8.40
N ASN A 46 -1.77 -0.15 8.97
CA ASN A 46 -3.16 -0.34 8.51
C ASN A 46 -3.37 0.21 7.09
N ASP A 47 -2.75 1.33 6.75
CA ASP A 47 -2.84 1.93 5.41
C ASP A 47 -2.08 1.09 4.40
N LEU A 48 -0.91 0.57 4.77
CA LEU A 48 -0.14 -0.36 3.96
C LEU A 48 -0.94 -1.63 3.66
N ARG A 49 -1.59 -2.21 4.68
CA ARG A 49 -2.46 -3.40 4.51
C ARG A 49 -3.61 -3.12 3.54
N ARG A 50 -4.25 -1.96 3.66
CA ARG A 50 -5.33 -1.55 2.76
C ARG A 50 -4.84 -1.43 1.32
N ALA A 51 -3.71 -0.76 1.09
CA ALA A 51 -3.12 -0.60 -0.24
C ALA A 51 -2.81 -1.96 -0.89
N PHE A 52 -2.27 -2.92 -0.13
CA PHE A 52 -2.04 -4.27 -0.65
C PHE A 52 -3.33 -5.03 -0.96
N GLY A 53 -4.39 -4.84 -0.16
CA GLY A 53 -5.71 -5.39 -0.45
C GLY A 53 -6.28 -4.89 -1.77
N GLU A 54 -6.22 -3.57 -2.01
CA GLU A 54 -6.68 -2.96 -3.27
C GLU A 54 -5.88 -3.46 -4.48
N VAL A 55 -4.55 -3.57 -4.36
CA VAL A 55 -3.70 -4.14 -5.43
C VAL A 55 -4.07 -5.60 -5.69
N PHE A 56 -4.25 -6.41 -4.64
CA PHE A 56 -4.62 -7.80 -4.77
C PHE A 56 -5.98 -7.97 -5.46
N GLU A 57 -6.98 -7.16 -5.11
CA GLU A 57 -8.29 -7.17 -5.76
C GLU A 57 -8.19 -6.82 -7.25
N VAL A 58 -7.40 -5.82 -7.62
CA VAL A 58 -7.15 -5.45 -9.03
C VAL A 58 -6.49 -6.61 -9.76
N VAL A 59 -5.43 -7.21 -9.20
CA VAL A 59 -4.74 -8.37 -9.79
C VAL A 59 -5.69 -9.54 -9.96
N GLN A 60 -6.52 -9.82 -8.95
CA GLN A 60 -7.51 -10.90 -9.00
C GLN A 60 -8.54 -10.68 -10.11
N ARG A 61 -9.06 -9.44 -10.29
CA ARG A 61 -9.95 -9.09 -11.41
C ARG A 61 -9.28 -9.25 -12.76
N THR A 62 -8.06 -8.75 -12.89
CA THR A 62 -7.37 -8.68 -14.19
C THR A 62 -6.93 -10.07 -14.66
N TYR A 63 -6.46 -10.93 -13.76
CA TYR A 63 -5.80 -12.18 -14.14
C TYR A 63 -6.55 -13.45 -13.76
N PHE A 64 -7.48 -13.40 -12.79
CA PHE A 64 -8.07 -14.61 -12.21
C PHE A 64 -9.59 -14.70 -12.30
N ASP A 65 -10.33 -13.58 -12.33
CA ASP A 65 -11.79 -13.62 -12.52
C ASP A 65 -12.36 -12.31 -13.11
N PRO A 66 -12.50 -12.19 -14.45
CA PRO A 66 -13.05 -11.00 -15.09
C PRO A 66 -14.57 -10.83 -14.90
N LYS A 67 -15.28 -11.77 -14.25
CA LYS A 67 -16.75 -11.75 -14.12
C LYS A 67 -17.26 -11.53 -12.69
N ARG A 68 -16.38 -11.41 -11.68
CA ARG A 68 -16.80 -11.11 -10.31
C ARG A 68 -16.85 -9.59 -10.07
N PRO A 69 -18.04 -8.99 -9.85
CA PRO A 69 -18.11 -7.58 -9.47
C PRO A 69 -17.37 -7.38 -8.15
N ALA A 70 -16.90 -6.15 -7.90
CA ALA A 70 -16.43 -5.78 -6.57
C ALA A 70 -17.58 -6.03 -5.63
N THR A 71 -17.45 -7.08 -4.81
CA THR A 71 -18.10 -7.03 -3.53
C THR A 71 -17.58 -5.75 -2.92
N ASP A 72 -18.48 -4.78 -2.82
CA ASP A 72 -18.24 -3.47 -2.27
C ASP A 72 -17.75 -3.65 -0.84
N THR A 73 -16.44 -3.86 -0.66
CA THR A 73 -15.78 -3.79 0.64
C THR A 73 -15.56 -2.31 0.94
N SER A 74 -16.65 -1.56 0.91
CA SER A 74 -16.74 -0.29 1.61
C SER A 74 -16.49 -0.61 3.08
N VAL A 75 -15.25 -0.43 3.52
CA VAL A 75 -14.95 -0.13 4.93
C VAL A 75 -15.30 1.35 5.15
N ALA A 76 -16.46 1.80 4.68
CA ALA A 76 -17.06 3.04 5.11
C ALA A 76 -18.10 2.71 6.18
N GLY A 77 -17.70 2.93 7.43
CA GLY A 77 -18.60 3.33 8.49
C GLY A 77 -19.72 2.37 8.89
N LYS A 78 -19.37 1.21 9.46
CA LYS A 78 -20.25 0.71 10.53
C LYS A 78 -19.91 1.51 11.80
N PRO A 79 -20.86 2.26 12.39
CA PRO A 79 -20.65 2.90 13.68
C PRO A 79 -20.35 1.83 14.74
N LEU A 80 -19.56 2.21 15.74
CA LEU A 80 -19.02 1.35 16.79
C LEU A 80 -20.08 0.83 17.79
N ASP A 81 -21.37 0.89 17.45
CA ASP A 81 -22.48 0.74 18.40
C ASP A 81 -23.00 -0.72 18.53
N ASP A 82 -22.42 -1.68 17.80
CA ASP A 82 -22.85 -3.09 17.85
C ASP A 82 -21.91 -4.01 18.66
N LEU A 83 -21.01 -3.47 19.48
CA LEU A 83 -20.15 -4.26 20.37
C LEU A 83 -20.70 -4.43 21.81
N THR A 84 -21.96 -4.07 22.05
CA THR A 84 -22.64 -4.36 23.33
C THR A 84 -24.08 -4.85 23.10
N ALA A 85 -24.25 -6.09 22.66
CA ALA A 85 -25.46 -6.89 22.90
C ALA A 85 -25.25 -8.35 22.44
N ASP A 86 -24.62 -9.16 23.28
CA ASP A 86 -25.24 -10.31 24.01
C ASP A 86 -24.14 -11.10 24.75
#